data_AF-A0AAV0H2B4-F1
#
_entry.id   AF-A0AAV0H2B4-F1
#
_cell.length_a   1.000
_cell.length_b   1.000
_cell.length_c   1.000
_cell.angle_alpha   90.00
_cell.angle_beta   90.00
_cell.angle_gamma   90.00
#
_symmetry.space_group_name_H-M   'P 1'
#
loop_
_entity.id
_entity.type
_entity.pdbx_description
1 polymer ?
#
loop_
_entity_poly.entity_id
_entity_poly.type
_entity_poly.pdbx_seq_one_letter_code
_entity_poly.pdbx_strand_id
1 'polypeptide(L)' 'MRDRVNCGKCGRKCKYSEICCRGRCVNPSFDRSHCGGCGNKCSAASGGNGKRGFCAFGLCNYA' A
#
# COMPACT_ATOMS: atom_id res chain seq x y z
N MET A 1 -1.38 -15.04 1.12
CA MET A 1 -0.20 -15.16 0.24
C MET A 1 0.62 -13.88 0.33
N ARG A 2 1.67 -13.89 1.14
CA ARG A 2 2.64 -12.78 1.28
C ARG A 2 3.91 -13.08 0.47
N ASP A 3 3.86 -14.12 -0.35
CA ASP A 3 4.94 -14.62 -1.17
C ASP A 3 5.31 -13.61 -2.24
N ARG A 4 6.42 -12.91 -2.04
CA ARG A 4 6.94 -11.88 -2.95
C ARG A 4 7.12 -12.38 -4.39
N VAL A 5 7.21 -13.68 -4.59
CA VAL A 5 7.47 -14.36 -5.87
C VAL A 5 6.21 -14.91 -6.55
N ASN A 6 5.08 -15.00 -5.85
CA ASN A 6 3.85 -15.63 -6.34
C ASN A 6 2.63 -14.73 -6.10
N CYS A 7 2.67 -13.49 -6.59
CA CYS A 7 1.60 -12.55 -6.34
C CYS A 7 0.42 -12.72 -7.30
N GLY A 8 -0.62 -13.42 -6.85
CA GLY A 8 -1.86 -13.64 -7.60
C GLY A 8 -1.76 -14.66 -8.74
N LYS A 9 -0.55 -14.93 -9.22
CA LYS A 9 -0.18 -16.04 -10.10
C LYS A 9 1.21 -16.55 -9.75
N CYS A 10 1.47 -17.82 -10.07
CA CYS A 10 2.79 -18.42 -9.95
C CYS A 10 3.82 -17.64 -10.80
N GLY A 11 5.00 -17.38 -10.23
CA GLY A 11 6.09 -16.66 -10.91
C GLY A 11 5.88 -15.14 -11.04
N ARG A 12 4.75 -14.59 -10.56
CA ARG A 12 4.49 -13.15 -10.61
C ARG A 12 5.14 -12.45 -9.42
N LYS A 13 6.38 -11.99 -9.62
CA LYS A 13 7.13 -11.21 -8.64
C LYS A 13 6.73 -9.72 -8.71
N CYS A 14 6.45 -9.11 -7.56
CA CYS A 14 6.24 -7.66 -7.47
C CYS A 14 7.57 -6.91 -7.54
N LYS A 15 7.56 -5.63 -7.95
CA LYS A 15 8.77 -4.81 -7.94
C LYS A 15 9.28 -4.64 -6.51
N TYR A 16 10.53 -4.21 -6.38
CA TYR A 16 11.19 -4.07 -5.07
C TYR A 16 10.41 -3.15 -4.11
N SER A 17 9.86 -2.06 -4.63
CA SER A 17 9.04 -1.08 -3.90
C SER A 17 7.55 -1.43 -3.82
N GLU A 18 7.15 -2.62 -4.28
CA GLU A 18 5.77 -3.08 -4.25
C GLU A 18 5.60 -4.27 -3.31
N ILE A 19 4.39 -4.39 -2.77
CA ILE A 19 3.98 -5.53 -1.96
C ILE A 19 2.90 -6.32 -2.69
N CYS A 20 2.87 -7.62 -2.44
CA CYS A 20 1.74 -8.41 -2.90
C CYS A 20 0.54 -8.19 -1.99
N CYS A 21 -0.52 -7.60 -2.54
CA CYS A 21 -1.77 -7.35 -1.84
C CYS A 21 -2.93 -7.94 -2.64
N ARG A 22 -3.62 -8.94 -2.06
CA ARG A 22 -4.78 -9.62 -2.69
C ARG A 22 -4.49 -10.09 -4.13
N GLY A 23 -3.28 -10.60 -4.36
CA GLY A 23 -2.86 -11.08 -5.68
C GLY A 23 -2.52 -9.99 -6.70
N ARG A 24 -2.38 -8.73 -6.26
CA ARG A 24 -1.91 -7.61 -7.08
C ARG A 24 -0.68 -6.97 -6.44
N CYS A 25 0.25 -6.54 -7.27
CA CYS A 25 1.36 -5.72 -6.81
C CYS A 25 0.86 -4.29 -6.61
N VAL A 26 1.05 -3.77 -5.41
CA VAL A 26 0.65 -2.40 -5.04
C VAL A 26 1.83 -1.74 -4.37
N ASN A 27 2.00 -0.43 -4.57
CA ASN A 27 3.11 0.32 -4.01
C ASN A 27 2.67 0.96 -2.68
N PRO A 28 3.09 0.43 -1.51
CA PRO A 28 2.65 0.98 -0.25
C PRO A 28 3.25 2.35 0.06
N SER A 29 4.25 2.83 -0.70
CA SER A 29 4.85 4.14 -0.45
C SER A 29 4.01 5.31 -0.94
N PHE A 30 3.19 5.10 -1.97
CA PHE A 30 2.42 6.16 -2.63
C PHE A 30 0.95 5.80 -2.84
N ASP A 31 0.59 4.52 -2.74
CA ASP A 31 -0.79 4.09 -2.91
C ASP A 31 -1.60 4.42 -1.65
N ARG A 32 -2.52 5.37 -1.79
CA ARG A 32 -3.39 5.85 -0.72
C ARG A 32 -4.30 4.75 -0.16
N SER A 33 -4.53 3.67 -0.90
CA SER A 33 -5.32 2.52 -0.44
C SER A 33 -4.51 1.41 0.20
N HIS A 34 -3.19 1.48 0.12
CA HIS A 34 -2.27 0.47 0.60
C HIS A 34 -1.06 1.10 1.32
N CYS A 35 -1.25 2.27 1.93
CA CYS A 35 -0.18 3.11 2.44
C CYS A 35 0.50 2.48 3.66
N GLY A 36 1.81 2.20 3.55
CA GLY A 36 2.57 1.47 4.56
C GLY A 36 2.18 -0.02 4.69
N GLY A 37 1.13 -0.48 4.00
CA GLY A 37 0.68 -1.87 4.10
C GLY A 37 -0.57 -2.20 3.29
N CYS A 38 -0.72 -3.48 2.96
CA CYS A 38 -1.84 -3.97 2.16
C CYS A 38 -3.20 -3.68 2.82
N GLY A 39 -4.05 -2.89 2.16
CA GLY A 39 -5.39 -2.56 2.64
C GLY A 39 -5.40 -1.39 3.62
N ASN A 40 -4.26 -0.75 3.82
CA ASN A 40 -4.11 0.36 4.74
C ASN A 40 -4.45 1.67 4.02
N LYS A 41 -5.73 2.03 4.06
CA LYS A 41 -6.24 3.25 3.44
C LYS A 41 -5.92 4.45 4.32
N CYS A 42 -5.29 5.48 3.76
CA CYS A 42 -5.19 6.79 4.40
C CYS A 42 -6.57 7.44 4.44
N SER A 43 -7.36 7.04 5.43
CA SER A 43 -8.64 7.64 5.76
C SER A 43 -8.39 8.95 6.51
N ALA A 44 -9.28 9.92 6.36
CA ALA A 44 -9.24 11.17 7.12
C ALA A 44 -9.24 10.98 8.65
N ALA A 45 -9.49 9.75 9.12
CA ALA A 45 -9.58 9.35 10.52
C ALA A 45 -8.24 8.93 11.17
N SER A 46 -7.17 8.66 10.42
CA SER A 46 -5.86 8.33 11.02
C SER A 46 -5.10 9.55 11.57
N GLY A 47 -5.69 10.74 11.46
CA GLY A 47 -5.26 11.99 12.08
C GLY A 47 -6.43 12.96 11.92
N GLY A 48 -7.36 12.91 12.86
CA GLY A 48 -8.70 13.47 12.72
C GLY A 48 -8.70 14.89 12.19
N ASN A 49 -9.14 15.08 10.94
CA ASN A 49 -9.51 16.38 10.35
C ASN A 49 -10.00 16.24 8.90
N GLY A 50 -10.88 15.28 8.57
CA GLY A 50 -11.69 15.30 7.33
C GLY A 50 -10.97 15.37 5.95
N LYS A 51 -9.64 15.48 5.89
CA LYS A 51 -8.87 15.64 4.65
C LYS A 51 -8.54 14.29 4.06
N ARG A 52 -8.62 14.20 2.73
CA ARG A 52 -8.13 13.07 1.93
C ARG A 52 -6.63 12.92 2.19
N GLY A 53 -6.25 12.05 3.12
CA GLY A 53 -4.84 11.83 3.46
C GLY A 53 -4.05 11.39 2.23
N PHE A 54 -2.89 12.01 2.03
CA PHE A 54 -1.94 11.61 0.99
C PHE A 54 -1.00 10.55 1.55
N CYS A 55 -0.50 9.66 0.69
CA CYS A 55 0.47 8.65 1.07
C CYS A 55 1.82 9.06 0.47
N ALA A 56 2.83 9.22 1.31
CA ALA A 56 4.20 9.41 0.86
C ALA A 56 5.16 8.61 1.76
N PHE A 57 6.13 7.95 1.15
CA PHE A 57 7.12 7.10 1.82
C PHE A 57 6.52 6.03 2.77
N GLY A 58 5.27 5.63 2.55
CA GLY A 58 4.59 4.63 3.36
C GLY A 58 3.88 5.19 4.60
N LEU A 59 3.80 6.52 4.68
CA LEU A 59 3.19 7.25 5.78
C LEU A 59 2.00 8.07 5.25
N CYS A 60 0.89 7.98 5.96
CA CYS A 60 -0.28 8.80 5.70
C CYS A 60 -0.05 10.22 6.24
N ASN A 61 -0.28 11.23 5.41
CA ASN A 61 -0.08 12.65 5.73
C ASN A 61 1.37 13.00 6.12
N TYR A 62 2.35 12.39 5.44
CA TYR A 62 3.77 12.68 5.62
C TYR A 62 4.11 14.13 5.22
N ALA A 63 4.19 15.03 6.20
CA ALA A 63 4.59 16.43 6.02
C ALA A 63 6.09 16.61 6.26
#